data_AF-A0A843GHE5-F1
#
_entry.id   AF-A0A843GHE5-F1
#
_cell.length_a   1.000
_cell.length_b   1.000
_cell.length_c   1.000
_cell.angle_alpha   90.00
_cell.angle_beta   90.00
_cell.angle_gamma   90.00
#
_symmetry.space_group_name_H-M   'P 1'
#
loop_
_entity.id
_entity.type
_entity.pdbx_description
1 polymer ?
#
loop_
_entity_poly.entity_id
_entity_poly.type
_entity_poly.pdbx_seq_one_letter_code
_entity_poly.pdbx_strand_id
1 'polypeptide(L)'
;MAFSFSNFNKERLFDFDTSKITGKYTSLEELFKENGPDKEYQLKAVYISKFSQFADEAPIAALADTYVNLPSHQLSDVKSMMNDANAVRAINTGYAGFTIRPYEKSITLKNGKVKKDTYYSAEWIDVDPSDYEEDEEE
;
A
#
# COMPACT_ATOMS: atom_id res chain seq x y z
N MET A 1 -9.66 -13.47 38.57
CA MET A 1 -9.91 -12.90 37.22
C MET A 1 -9.23 -13.81 36.22
N ALA A 2 -10.01 -14.53 35.40
CA ALA A 2 -9.45 -15.36 34.34
C ALA A 2 -9.25 -14.49 33.10
N PHE A 3 -8.03 -14.42 32.58
CA PHE A 3 -7.75 -13.84 31.27
C PHE A 3 -8.35 -14.75 30.20
N SER A 4 -9.25 -14.23 29.36
CA SER A 4 -9.83 -14.95 28.23
C SER A 4 -9.03 -14.65 26.97
N PHE A 5 -8.63 -15.70 26.24
CA PHE A 5 -8.01 -15.60 24.92
C PHE A 5 -9.04 -15.44 23.78
N SER A 6 -10.33 -15.27 24.08
CA SER A 6 -11.40 -15.16 23.06
C SER A 6 -11.26 -13.95 22.13
N ASN A 7 -10.51 -12.92 22.54
CA ASN A 7 -10.22 -11.74 21.71
C ASN A 7 -9.00 -11.90 20.79
N PHE A 8 -8.39 -13.09 20.72
CA PHE A 8 -7.25 -13.37 19.83
C PHE A 8 -7.69 -13.92 18.46
N ASN A 9 -8.99 -14.04 18.20
CA ASN A 9 -9.47 -14.23 16.83
C ASN A 9 -9.19 -12.94 16.07
N LYS A 10 -8.39 -13.07 15.01
CA LYS A 10 -7.98 -12.02 14.07
C LYS A 10 -9.21 -11.31 13.54
N GLU A 11 -9.64 -10.25 14.21
CA GLU A 11 -10.66 -9.36 13.66
C GLU A 11 -10.16 -8.87 12.32
N ARG A 12 -11.07 -8.89 11.35
CA ARG A 12 -10.80 -8.35 10.03
C ARG A 12 -10.60 -6.84 10.20
N LEU A 13 -9.37 -6.37 10.02
CA LEU A 13 -9.04 -4.95 10.15
C LEU A 13 -9.74 -4.12 9.07
N PHE A 14 -9.74 -4.63 7.82
CA PHE A 14 -10.24 -3.90 6.67
C PHE A 14 -11.54 -4.50 6.14
N ASP A 15 -12.56 -3.66 5.97
CA ASP A 15 -13.90 -4.07 5.51
C ASP A 15 -13.92 -4.45 4.03
N PHE A 16 -12.89 -4.05 3.29
CA PHE A 16 -12.75 -4.34 1.86
C PHE A 16 -12.53 -5.83 1.59
N ASP A 17 -13.36 -6.39 0.71
CA ASP A 17 -13.31 -7.80 0.31
C ASP A 17 -12.26 -8.00 -0.78
N THR A 18 -11.12 -8.57 -0.38
CA THR A 18 -9.99 -8.85 -1.26
C THR A 18 -10.28 -9.86 -2.35
N SER A 19 -11.36 -10.64 -2.26
CA SER A 19 -11.78 -11.53 -3.35
C SER A 19 -12.31 -10.76 -4.57
N LYS A 20 -12.66 -9.48 -4.40
CA LYS A 20 -13.05 -8.58 -5.49
C LYS A 20 -11.86 -8.11 -6.32
N ILE A 21 -10.64 -8.22 -5.81
CA ILE A 21 -9.43 -7.89 -6.56
C ILE A 21 -9.18 -8.98 -7.60
N THR A 22 -9.36 -8.61 -8.86
CA THR A 22 -9.14 -9.50 -10.01
C THR A 22 -7.83 -9.20 -10.75
N GLY A 23 -7.23 -8.04 -10.50
CA GLY A 23 -5.97 -7.61 -11.07
C GLY A 23 -4.75 -8.33 -10.49
N LYS A 24 -3.62 -8.14 -11.18
CA LYS A 24 -2.32 -8.72 -10.80
C LYS A 24 -1.59 -7.81 -9.83
N TYR A 25 -0.63 -8.38 -9.10
CA TYR A 25 0.34 -7.57 -8.37
C TYR A 25 1.10 -6.65 -9.32
N THR A 26 1.16 -5.37 -8.99
CA THR A 26 1.91 -4.34 -9.71
C THR A 26 2.94 -3.67 -8.80
N SER A 27 3.84 -2.90 -9.41
CA SER A 27 4.84 -2.08 -8.71
C SER A 27 4.49 -0.59 -8.80
N LEU A 28 5.04 0.20 -7.87
CA LEU A 28 4.92 1.67 -7.95
C LEU A 28 5.50 2.24 -9.25
N GLU A 29 6.53 1.61 -9.82
CA GLU A 29 7.11 2.04 -11.10
C GLU A 29 6.13 1.88 -12.26
N GLU A 30 5.41 0.76 -12.33
CA GLU A 30 4.41 0.49 -13.36
C GLU A 30 3.26 1.49 -13.27
N LEU A 31 2.71 1.66 -12.07
CA LEU A 31 1.63 2.63 -11.81
C LEU A 31 2.04 4.06 -12.15
N PHE A 32 3.27 4.46 -11.79
CA PHE A 32 3.77 5.80 -12.10
C PHE A 32 3.93 6.02 -13.61
N LYS A 33 4.40 5.01 -14.35
CA LYS A 33 4.56 5.10 -15.81
C LYS A 33 3.21 5.15 -16.53
N GLU A 34 2.19 4.48 -15.99
CA GLU A 34 0.86 4.41 -16.58
C GLU A 34 0.07 5.71 -16.35
N ASN A 35 0.06 6.22 -15.11
CA ASN A 35 -0.85 7.30 -14.72
C ASN A 35 -0.16 8.63 -14.42
N GLY A 36 1.17 8.67 -14.33
CA GLY A 36 1.92 9.89 -14.03
C GLY A 36 2.02 10.24 -12.54
N PRO A 37 2.64 11.40 -12.23
CA PRO A 37 3.00 11.78 -10.85
C PRO A 37 1.83 12.28 -10.01
N ASP A 38 0.80 12.84 -10.64
CA ASP A 38 -0.31 13.50 -9.94
C ASP A 38 -1.47 12.54 -9.66
N LYS A 39 -1.34 11.25 -10.03
CA LYS A 39 -2.37 10.26 -9.78
C LYS A 39 -2.38 9.87 -8.30
N GLU A 40 -3.52 10.10 -7.68
CA GLU A 40 -3.85 9.58 -6.36
C GLU A 40 -4.45 8.19 -6.46
N TYR A 41 -4.12 7.35 -5.48
CA TYR A 41 -4.61 5.97 -5.37
C TYR A 41 -5.28 5.78 -4.02
N GLN A 42 -6.60 5.61 -4.04
CA GLN A 42 -7.38 5.32 -2.84
C GLN A 42 -7.04 3.92 -2.29
N LEU A 43 -6.66 3.85 -1.02
CA LEU A 43 -6.40 2.60 -0.33
C LEU A 43 -7.70 1.93 0.06
N LYS A 44 -7.79 0.63 -0.20
CA LYS A 44 -8.86 -0.22 0.31
C LYS A 44 -8.41 -1.08 1.49
N ALA A 45 -7.14 -1.44 1.53
CA ALA A 45 -6.52 -2.12 2.66
C ALA A 45 -4.98 -2.09 2.55
N VAL A 46 -4.29 -2.41 3.64
CA VAL A 46 -2.84 -2.66 3.66
C VAL A 46 -2.51 -3.97 4.36
N TYR A 47 -1.44 -4.64 3.92
CA TYR A 47 -1.05 -5.95 4.42
C TYR A 47 0.46 -6.10 4.55
N ILE A 48 0.87 -7.08 5.35
CA ILE A 48 2.25 -7.55 5.43
C ILE A 48 2.27 -9.00 5.00
N SER A 49 2.85 -9.27 3.83
CA SER A 49 3.10 -10.63 3.36
C SER A 49 4.35 -11.18 4.02
N LYS A 50 4.28 -12.41 4.54
CA LYS A 50 5.40 -13.15 5.16
C LYS A 50 6.22 -13.97 4.16
N PHE A 51 6.00 -13.79 2.87
CA PHE A 51 6.70 -14.53 1.82
C PHE A 51 7.05 -13.58 0.67
N SER A 52 8.15 -12.84 0.82
CA SER A 52 8.79 -12.14 -0.29
C SER A 52 10.06 -12.88 -0.69
N GLN A 53 10.40 -12.88 -1.99
CA GLN A 53 11.66 -13.45 -2.48
C GLN A 53 12.90 -12.71 -1.97
N PHE A 54 12.74 -11.48 -1.45
CA PHE A 54 13.84 -10.56 -1.14
C PHE A 54 13.89 -10.10 0.31
N ALA A 55 12.85 -10.35 1.11
CA ALA A 55 12.75 -9.95 2.52
C ALA A 55 11.79 -10.88 3.29
N ASP A 56 11.97 -10.98 4.61
CA ASP A 56 11.09 -11.79 5.48
C ASP A 56 9.65 -11.26 5.52
N GLU A 57 9.49 -9.95 5.31
CA GLU A 57 8.20 -9.25 5.29
C GLU A 57 8.17 -8.24 4.14
N ALA A 58 7.05 -8.18 3.41
CA ALA A 58 6.81 -7.19 2.37
C ALA A 58 5.49 -6.44 2.62
N PRO A 59 5.52 -5.09 2.65
CA PRO A 59 4.31 -4.28 2.71
C PRO A 59 3.59 -4.30 1.36
N ILE A 60 2.27 -4.45 1.40
CA ILE A 60 1.38 -4.47 0.22
C ILE A 60 0.24 -3.50 0.48
N ALA A 61 -0.09 -2.68 -0.52
CA ALA A 61 -1.34 -1.93 -0.58
C ALA A 61 -2.34 -2.66 -1.48
N ALA A 62 -3.61 -2.65 -1.10
CA ALA A 62 -4.72 -3.09 -1.94
C ALA A 62 -5.51 -1.88 -2.41
N LEU A 63 -5.70 -1.80 -3.72
CA LEU A 63 -6.62 -0.87 -4.37
C LEU A 63 -7.95 -1.60 -4.67
N ALA A 64 -8.85 -0.95 -5.40
CA ALA A 64 -10.14 -1.55 -5.75
C ALA A 64 -9.99 -2.83 -6.59
N ASP A 65 -9.03 -2.86 -7.52
CA ASP A 65 -8.89 -3.88 -8.54
C ASP A 65 -7.50 -4.54 -8.57
N THR A 66 -6.51 -4.03 -7.83
CA THR A 66 -5.12 -4.50 -7.91
C THR A 66 -4.40 -4.51 -6.56
N TYR A 67 -3.30 -5.25 -6.48
CA TYR A 67 -2.36 -5.22 -5.35
C TYR A 67 -1.07 -4.50 -5.74
N VAL A 68 -0.56 -3.65 -4.87
CA VAL A 68 0.65 -2.87 -5.10
C VAL A 68 1.73 -3.31 -4.12
N ASN A 69 2.85 -3.77 -4.66
CA ASN A 69 4.03 -4.06 -3.85
C ASN A 69 4.71 -2.76 -3.43
N LEU A 70 4.79 -2.54 -2.12
CA LEU A 70 5.43 -1.35 -1.56
C LEU A 70 6.92 -1.62 -1.24
N PRO A 71 7.79 -0.60 -1.33
CA PRO A 71 9.18 -0.71 -0.92
C PRO A 71 9.31 -1.12 0.56
N SER A 72 10.39 -1.83 0.90
CA SER A 72 10.60 -2.35 2.27
C SER A 72 10.67 -1.27 3.35
N HIS A 73 11.10 -0.05 3.01
CA HIS A 73 11.11 1.07 3.97
C HIS A 73 9.72 1.53 4.38
N GLN A 74 8.67 1.17 3.63
CA GLN A 74 7.26 1.44 3.99
C GLN A 74 6.71 0.45 5.03
N LEU A 75 7.48 -0.57 5.40
CA LEU A 75 7.01 -1.62 6.33
C LEU A 75 6.66 -1.06 7.71
N SER A 76 7.41 -0.08 8.20
CA SER A 76 7.10 0.59 9.48
C SER A 76 5.75 1.29 9.42
N ASP A 77 5.49 1.99 8.33
CA ASP A 77 4.31 2.84 8.18
C ASP A 77 3.06 1.96 8.05
N VAL A 78 3.13 0.91 7.23
CA VAL A 78 2.06 -0.09 7.11
C VAL A 78 1.79 -0.79 8.44
N LYS A 79 2.83 -1.14 9.21
CA LYS A 79 2.65 -1.68 10.57
C LYS A 79 1.93 -0.70 11.48
N SER A 80 2.33 0.57 11.47
CA SER A 80 1.69 1.61 12.26
C SER A 80 0.21 1.78 11.87
N MET A 81 -0.10 1.83 10.57
CA MET A 81 -1.46 1.94 10.06
C MET A 81 -2.35 0.77 10.52
N MET A 82 -1.85 -0.47 10.45
CA MET A 82 -2.60 -1.65 10.90
C MET A 82 -2.87 -1.67 12.41
N ASN A 83 -2.09 -0.93 13.21
CA ASN A 83 -2.24 -0.85 14.66
C ASN A 83 -2.92 0.45 15.15
N ASP A 84 -3.20 1.40 14.25
CA ASP A 84 -3.88 2.65 14.56
C ASP A 84 -5.34 2.59 14.10
N ALA A 85 -6.26 2.65 15.06
CA ALA A 85 -7.70 2.60 14.78
C ALA A 85 -8.18 3.75 13.89
N ASN A 86 -7.56 4.94 13.96
CA ASN A 86 -7.93 6.06 13.08
C ASN A 86 -7.48 5.81 11.65
N ALA A 87 -6.27 5.26 11.46
CA ALA A 87 -5.77 4.90 10.14
C ALA A 87 -6.61 3.79 9.50
N VAL A 88 -6.93 2.73 10.26
CA VAL A 88 -7.83 1.66 9.81
C VAL A 88 -9.20 2.22 9.43
N ARG A 89 -9.77 3.11 10.25
CA ARG A 89 -11.05 3.77 9.94
C ARG A 89 -10.97 4.61 8.68
N ALA A 90 -9.92 5.41 8.50
CA ALA A 90 -9.73 6.23 7.31
C ALA A 90 -9.66 5.37 6.04
N ILE A 91 -8.94 4.25 6.08
CA ILE A 91 -8.87 3.29 4.97
C ILE A 91 -10.25 2.67 4.69
N ASN A 92 -10.96 2.18 5.73
CA ASN A 92 -12.29 1.57 5.55
C ASN A 92 -13.35 2.56 5.03
N THR A 93 -13.19 3.85 5.34
CA THR A 93 -14.09 4.92 4.88
C THR A 93 -13.62 5.60 3.60
N GLY A 94 -12.51 5.14 3.01
CA GLY A 94 -12.00 5.63 1.72
C GLY A 94 -11.30 6.99 1.78
N TYR A 95 -10.95 7.49 2.97
CA TYR A 95 -10.26 8.78 3.17
C TYR A 95 -8.74 8.69 3.16
N ALA A 96 -8.17 7.49 2.97
CA ALA A 96 -6.73 7.29 2.93
C ALA A 96 -6.28 6.84 1.54
N GLY A 97 -5.16 7.37 1.09
CA GLY A 97 -4.56 7.03 -0.20
C GLY A 97 -3.06 7.23 -0.23
N PHE A 98 -2.49 7.17 -1.42
CA PHE A 98 -1.12 7.57 -1.66
C PHE A 98 -0.95 8.18 -3.06
N THR A 99 0.06 9.04 -3.18
CA THR A 99 0.69 9.39 -4.46
C THR A 99 2.04 8.70 -4.58
N ILE A 100 2.60 8.69 -5.79
CA ILE A 100 3.88 8.03 -6.06
C ILE A 100 4.96 9.07 -6.32
N ARG A 101 5.96 9.11 -5.44
CA ARG A 101 7.12 9.98 -5.60
C ARG A 101 8.32 9.23 -6.16
N PRO A 102 8.85 9.64 -7.33
CA PRO A 102 10.14 9.16 -7.82
C PRO A 102 11.29 9.84 -7.07
N TYR A 103 12.38 9.10 -6.85
CA TYR A 103 13.62 9.63 -6.32
C TYR A 103 14.83 8.96 -6.97
N GLU A 104 15.90 9.71 -7.17
CA GLU A 104 17.15 9.17 -7.70
C GLU A 104 18.04 8.67 -6.56
N LYS A 105 18.66 7.51 -6.75
CA LYS A 105 19.70 7.00 -5.85
C LYS A 105 20.94 6.63 -6.65
N SER A 106 22.09 7.04 -6.12
CA SER A 106 23.39 6.61 -6.62
C SER A 106 23.80 5.32 -5.91
N ILE A 107 24.13 4.29 -6.69
CA ILE A 107 24.60 3.00 -6.19
C ILE A 107 26.00 2.75 -6.74
N THR A 108 26.92 2.45 -5.84
CA THR A 108 28.27 2.01 -6.22
C THR A 108 28.25 0.52 -6.51
N LEU A 109 28.56 0.17 -7.75
CA LEU A 109 28.67 -1.21 -8.21
C LEU A 109 29.98 -1.83 -7.69
N LYS A 110 30.06 -3.17 -7.68
CA LYS A 110 31.24 -3.92 -7.20
C LYS A 110 32.54 -3.56 -7.94
N ASN A 111 32.45 -3.02 -9.15
CA ASN A 111 33.59 -2.56 -9.95
C ASN A 111 33.98 -1.09 -9.72
N GLY A 112 33.42 -0.44 -8.69
CA GLY A 112 33.70 0.96 -8.35
C GLY A 112 32.97 2.00 -9.19
N LYS A 113 32.18 1.59 -10.21
CA LYS A 113 31.36 2.52 -10.99
C LYS A 113 30.12 2.94 -10.20
N VAL A 114 29.75 4.21 -10.31
CA VAL A 114 28.49 4.74 -9.76
C VAL A 114 27.42 4.67 -10.84
N LYS A 115 26.31 4.00 -10.55
CA LYS A 115 25.09 4.02 -11.36
C LYS A 115 24.05 4.88 -10.64
N LYS A 116 23.43 5.80 -11.36
CA LYS A 116 22.18 6.44 -10.90
C LYS A 116 21.01 5.60 -11.38
N ASP A 117 20.08 5.33 -10.48
CA ASP A 117 18.82 4.67 -10.81
C ASP A 117 17.65 5.45 -10.20
N THR A 118 16.49 5.32 -10.83
CA THR A 118 15.23 5.90 -10.33
C THR A 118 14.48 4.86 -9.53
N TYR A 119 14.01 5.26 -8.36
CA TYR A 119 13.21 4.45 -7.46
C TYR A 119 11.91 5.20 -7.14
N TYR A 120 10.93 4.48 -6.59
CA TYR A 120 9.60 5.01 -6.32
C TYR A 120 9.21 4.72 -4.87
N SER A 121 8.56 5.69 -4.23
CA SER A 121 8.01 5.54 -2.89
C SER A 121 6.55 6.01 -2.89
N ALA A 122 5.72 5.36 -2.08
CA ALA A 122 4.42 5.90 -1.73
C ALA A 122 4.60 7.10 -0.79
N GLU A 123 3.83 8.16 -1.04
CA GLU A 123 3.61 9.25 -0.08
C GLU A 123 2.14 9.20 0.34
N TRP A 124 1.91 8.92 1.62
CA TRP A 124 0.57 8.76 2.18
C TRP A 124 -0.16 10.09 2.23
N ILE A 125 -1.40 10.11 1.77
CA ILE A 125 -2.23 11.31 1.72
C ILE A 125 -3.64 11.02 2.23
N ASP A 126 -4.30 12.08 2.68
CA ASP A 126 -5.75 12.08 2.83
C ASP A 126 -6.38 12.29 1.45
N VAL A 127 -7.38 11.49 1.12
CA VAL A 127 -8.14 11.60 -0.15
C VAL A 127 -9.60 11.87 0.16
N ASP A 128 -10.31 12.52 -0.76
CA ASP A 128 -11.76 12.64 -0.68
C ASP A 128 -12.40 11.42 -1.38
N PRO A 129 -13.26 10.62 -0.71
CA PRO A 129 -13.92 9.49 -1.34
C PRO A 129 -14.74 9.89 -2.57
N SER A 130 -15.25 11.13 -2.62
CA SER A 130 -16.04 11.63 -3.76
C SER A 130 -15.25 11.74 -5.06
N ASP A 131 -13.92 11.81 -5.00
CA ASP A 131 -13.05 11.81 -6.19
C ASP A 131 -13.00 10.45 -6.91
N TYR A 132 -13.57 9.40 -6.29
CA TYR A 132 -13.57 8.02 -6.79
C TYR A 132 -14.97 7.44 -6.97
N GLU A 133 -16.02 8.23 -6.69
CA GLU A 133 -17.40 7.88 -7.05
C GLU A 133 -17.64 8.21 -8.53
N GLU A 134 -17.04 7.42 -9.43
CA GLU A 134 -17.42 7.40 -10.86
C GLU A 134 -18.54 6.36 -11.07
N ASP A 135 -19.74 6.87 -11.33
CA ASP A 135 -20.87 6.24 -12.05
C ASP A 135 -21.23 4.79 -11.69
N GLU A 136 -21.87 4.58 -10.52
CA GLU A 136 -22.95 3.57 -10.46
C GLU A 136 -24.15 4.12 -11.26
N GLU A 137 -24.07 4.14 -12.59
CA GLU A 137 -25.25 4.29 -13.43
C GLU A 137 -26.20 3.09 -13.18
N GLU A 138 -27.46 3.45 -12.90
CA GLU A 138 -28.65 2.61 -12.61
C GLU A 138 -28.80 1.29 -13.39
#